data_AF-A0A838B6A9-F1
#
_entry.id   AF-A0A838B6A9-F1
#
_cell.length_a   1.000
_cell.length_b   1.000
_cell.length_c   1.000
_cell.angle_alpha   90.00
_cell.angle_beta   90.00
_cell.angle_gamma   90.00
#
_symmetry.space_group_name_H-M   'P 1'
#
loop_
_entity.id
_entity.type
_entity.pdbx_description
1 polymer ?
#
loop_
_entity_poly.entity_id
_entity_poly.type
_entity_poly.pdbx_seq_one_letter_code
_entity_poly.pdbx_strand_id
1 'polypeptide(L)'
;MSASEARSKRPGTDKSQTGGSRAKREAVQPSLWDRLVNDLPGLSSEIDGLRQALQEELGAERLDELLADGPRRVDADDALNPDQKRRLHRLAFQNRHRGELESRGIVVSPDVLREAVRRDIEALFNTERFESAPMLSDLEAEQMTDSPTSLVDFPEVRRSVVNYGVPSFSGRSSRDFDRDVLAREIRAVLATFEPRLKESATKVTVNLGDKTGLKIEIDAVLIMTPTPERMRLRTTINLDNGLARTEFREA
;
A
#
# COMPACT_ATOMS: atom_id res chain seq x y z
N MET A 1 65.00 -22.38 -26.45
CA MET A 1 65.12 -22.99 -25.11
C MET A 1 63.73 -22.89 -24.47
N SER A 2 62.84 -23.88 -24.65
CA SER A 2 62.74 -25.15 -23.90
C SER A 2 62.31 -24.89 -22.45
N ALA A 3 61.27 -25.47 -21.83
CA ALA A 3 60.30 -26.54 -22.11
C ALA A 3 59.06 -26.27 -21.20
N SER A 4 57.80 -26.46 -21.59
CA SER A 4 56.99 -27.70 -21.70
C SER A 4 57.04 -28.63 -20.49
N GLU A 5 55.87 -28.83 -19.83
CA GLU A 5 55.23 -30.07 -19.33
C GLU A 5 54.39 -29.72 -18.07
N ALA A 6 53.06 -29.78 -18.03
CA ALA A 6 52.08 -30.82 -18.34
C ALA A 6 52.13 -32.06 -17.42
N ARG A 7 51.23 -32.12 -16.42
CA ARG A 7 50.57 -33.30 -15.79
C ARG A 7 49.82 -32.81 -14.54
N SER A 8 48.68 -33.34 -14.08
CA SER A 8 47.84 -34.49 -14.46
C SER A 8 46.50 -34.35 -13.73
N LYS A 9 45.38 -34.60 -14.40
CA LYS A 9 44.06 -34.87 -13.81
C LYS A 9 44.09 -36.17 -12.99
N ARG A 10 43.34 -36.25 -11.88
CA ARG A 10 42.39 -37.34 -11.51
C ARG A 10 41.70 -37.09 -10.14
N PRO A 11 40.59 -37.78 -9.81
CA PRO A 11 39.30 -37.15 -9.53
C PRO A 11 38.83 -37.27 -8.07
N GLY A 12 37.92 -36.39 -7.66
CA GLY A 12 37.20 -36.45 -6.39
C GLY A 12 35.71 -36.22 -6.62
N THR A 13 34.94 -37.23 -6.27
CA THR A 13 33.50 -37.42 -6.40
C THR A 13 32.65 -36.42 -5.60
N ASP A 14 31.63 -35.90 -6.27
CA ASP A 14 30.23 -35.75 -5.85
C ASP A 14 29.92 -35.52 -4.35
N LYS A 15 29.48 -34.29 -4.03
CA LYS A 15 28.34 -34.04 -3.14
C LYS A 15 27.62 -32.77 -3.59
N SER A 16 26.43 -32.94 -4.16
CA SER A 16 25.39 -31.93 -4.24
C SER A 16 25.15 -31.31 -2.85
N GLN A 17 25.49 -30.04 -2.68
CA GLN A 17 24.93 -29.22 -1.62
C GLN A 17 24.11 -28.10 -2.25
N THR A 18 22.80 -28.29 -2.12
CA THR A 18 21.74 -27.31 -2.20
C THR A 18 22.08 -26.12 -1.31
N GLY A 19 22.79 -25.14 -1.87
CA GLY A 19 22.95 -23.81 -1.30
C GLY A 19 21.66 -23.04 -1.53
N GLY A 20 20.72 -23.15 -0.59
CA GLY A 20 19.53 -22.31 -0.57
C GLY A 20 19.94 -20.85 -0.75
N SER A 21 19.34 -20.21 -1.76
CA SER A 21 19.34 -18.76 -1.91
C SER A 21 18.59 -18.16 -0.71
N ARG A 22 19.29 -18.13 0.44
CA ARG A 22 18.86 -17.46 1.64
C ARG A 22 18.93 -15.98 1.33
N ALA A 23 17.80 -15.45 0.90
CA ALA A 23 17.62 -14.06 0.54
C ALA A 23 18.14 -13.18 1.68
N LYS A 24 19.32 -12.58 1.49
CA LYS A 24 19.80 -11.46 2.28
C LYS A 24 18.94 -10.25 1.93
N ARG A 25 17.77 -10.13 2.55
CA ARG A 25 16.95 -8.90 2.59
C ARG A 25 16.21 -8.83 3.93
N GLU A 26 16.98 -8.72 5.00
CA GLU A 26 16.49 -8.34 6.33
C GLU A 26 17.23 -7.09 6.79
N ALA A 27 16.65 -5.95 6.44
CA ALA A 27 16.63 -4.71 7.19
C ALA A 27 15.76 -3.78 6.33
N VAL A 28 14.67 -3.26 6.88
CA VAL A 28 13.66 -2.46 6.16
C VAL A 28 12.69 -3.28 5.30
N GLN A 29 12.16 -4.37 5.85
CA GLN A 29 10.81 -4.78 5.48
C GLN A 29 9.87 -4.28 6.59
N PRO A 30 8.70 -3.70 6.29
CA PRO A 30 7.64 -3.52 7.29
C PRO A 30 7.47 -4.85 8.02
N SER A 31 7.10 -4.81 9.30
CA SER A 31 6.96 -6.04 10.07
C SER A 31 6.08 -7.02 9.28
N LEU A 32 6.36 -8.33 9.35
CA LEU A 32 5.55 -9.36 8.68
C LEU A 32 4.06 -9.16 8.98
N TRP A 33 3.76 -8.66 10.18
CA TRP A 33 2.46 -8.20 10.64
C TRP A 33 1.88 -7.05 9.83
N ASP A 34 2.63 -5.99 9.55
CA ASP A 34 2.17 -4.88 8.70
C ASP A 34 1.84 -5.36 7.28
N ARG A 35 2.61 -6.29 6.70
CA ARG A 35 2.24 -6.88 5.40
C ARG A 35 0.97 -7.70 5.47
N LEU A 36 0.87 -8.60 6.44
CA LEU A 36 -0.31 -9.46 6.59
C LEU A 36 -1.59 -8.65 6.87
N VAL A 37 -1.49 -7.58 7.65
CA VAL A 37 -2.60 -6.65 7.93
C VAL A 37 -3.01 -5.86 6.68
N ASN A 38 -2.03 -5.42 5.87
CA ASN A 38 -2.31 -4.67 4.64
C ASN A 38 -2.85 -5.54 3.49
N ASP A 39 -2.47 -6.82 3.44
CA ASP A 39 -2.93 -7.75 2.40
C ASP A 39 -4.32 -8.35 2.71
N LEU A 40 -4.78 -8.28 3.97
CA LEU A 40 -6.06 -8.82 4.42
C LEU A 40 -7.32 -8.20 3.76
N PRO A 41 -7.38 -6.88 3.52
CA PRO A 41 -8.44 -6.28 2.71
C PRO A 41 -8.49 -6.84 1.28
N GLY A 42 -7.33 -7.06 0.65
CA GLY A 42 -7.23 -7.69 -0.67
C GLY A 42 -7.70 -9.14 -0.65
N LEU A 43 -7.27 -9.90 0.36
CA LEU A 43 -7.70 -11.28 0.58
C LEU A 43 -9.22 -11.39 0.76
N SER A 44 -9.82 -10.46 1.52
CA SER A 44 -11.26 -10.42 1.77
C SER A 44 -12.04 -10.11 0.49
N SER A 45 -11.59 -9.10 -0.29
CA SER A 45 -12.21 -8.77 -1.58
C SER A 45 -12.11 -9.92 -2.58
N GLU A 46 -11.02 -10.68 -2.57
CA GLU A 46 -10.85 -11.84 -3.46
C GLU A 46 -11.78 -13.00 -3.04
N ILE A 47 -11.90 -13.25 -1.73
CA ILE A 47 -12.83 -14.26 -1.17
C ILE A 47 -14.28 -13.90 -1.54
N ASP A 48 -14.69 -12.65 -1.34
CA ASP A 48 -16.06 -12.20 -1.61
C ASP A 48 -16.38 -12.30 -3.10
N GLY A 49 -15.47 -11.85 -3.97
CA GLY A 49 -15.65 -11.92 -5.41
C GLY A 49 -15.74 -13.36 -5.93
N LEU A 50 -14.87 -14.26 -5.45
CA LEU A 50 -14.92 -15.68 -5.81
C LEU A 50 -16.19 -16.37 -5.29
N ARG A 51 -16.61 -16.03 -4.07
CA ARG A 51 -17.84 -16.56 -3.47
C ARG A 51 -19.06 -16.12 -4.27
N GLN A 52 -19.18 -14.83 -4.61
CA GLN A 52 -20.29 -14.31 -5.40
C GLN A 52 -20.37 -14.99 -6.77
N ALA A 53 -19.24 -15.10 -7.49
CA ALA A 53 -19.21 -15.75 -8.80
C ALA A 53 -19.63 -17.24 -8.73
N LEU A 54 -19.16 -17.98 -7.72
CA LEU A 54 -19.56 -19.38 -7.52
C LEU A 54 -21.03 -19.50 -7.07
N GLN A 55 -21.54 -18.53 -6.31
CA GLN A 55 -22.91 -18.48 -5.84
C GLN A 55 -23.89 -18.23 -6.99
N GLU A 56 -23.52 -17.41 -7.96
CA GLU A 56 -24.27 -17.20 -9.21
C GLU A 56 -24.31 -18.47 -10.09
N GLU A 57 -23.23 -19.26 -10.12
CA GLU A 57 -23.14 -20.48 -10.93
C GLU A 57 -23.79 -21.72 -10.28
N LEU A 58 -23.61 -21.92 -8.97
CA LEU A 58 -23.97 -23.16 -8.26
C LEU A 58 -25.18 -23.01 -7.36
N GLY A 59 -25.58 -21.78 -7.02
CA GLY A 59 -26.55 -21.46 -5.99
C GLY A 59 -25.91 -21.41 -4.58
N ALA A 60 -26.51 -20.59 -3.71
CA ALA A 60 -25.99 -20.32 -2.36
C ALA A 60 -25.93 -21.57 -1.48
N GLU A 61 -27.03 -22.32 -1.41
CA GLU A 61 -27.15 -23.50 -0.55
C GLU A 61 -26.13 -24.58 -0.95
N ARG A 62 -26.02 -24.88 -2.24
CA ARG A 62 -25.06 -25.87 -2.75
C ARG A 62 -23.61 -25.45 -2.52
N LEU A 63 -23.29 -24.17 -2.70
CA LEU A 63 -21.95 -23.66 -2.42
C LEU A 63 -21.58 -23.83 -0.95
N ASP A 64 -22.51 -23.53 -0.03
CA ASP A 64 -22.27 -23.65 1.40
C ASP A 64 -22.10 -25.11 1.84
N GLU A 65 -22.89 -26.04 1.28
CA GLU A 65 -22.71 -27.48 1.49
C GLU A 65 -21.32 -27.96 1.02
N LEU A 66 -20.92 -27.59 -0.20
CA LEU A 66 -19.62 -27.97 -0.76
C LEU A 66 -18.44 -27.40 0.05
N LEU A 67 -18.57 -26.20 0.61
CA LEU A 67 -17.56 -25.59 1.46
C LEU A 67 -17.51 -26.25 2.85
N ALA A 68 -18.65 -26.68 3.39
CA ALA A 68 -18.75 -27.35 4.69
C ALA A 68 -18.19 -28.79 4.64
N ASP A 69 -18.52 -29.55 3.59
CA ASP A 69 -18.10 -30.95 3.40
C ASP A 69 -16.61 -31.08 3.02
N GLY A 70 -16.01 -29.99 2.55
CA GLY A 70 -14.58 -29.87 2.30
C GLY A 70 -14.09 -30.44 0.96
N PRO A 71 -12.77 -30.38 0.71
CA PRO A 71 -12.19 -30.55 -0.63
C PRO A 71 -12.43 -31.92 -1.25
N ARG A 72 -12.57 -32.97 -0.43
CA ARG A 72 -12.82 -34.34 -0.92
C ARG A 72 -14.19 -34.47 -1.58
N ARG A 73 -15.20 -33.75 -1.08
CA ARG A 73 -16.55 -33.75 -1.66
C ARG A 73 -16.58 -33.00 -2.98
N VAL A 74 -15.86 -31.87 -3.06
CA VAL A 74 -15.67 -31.10 -4.30
C VAL A 74 -15.03 -31.97 -5.39
N ASP A 75 -14.02 -32.77 -5.04
CA ASP A 75 -13.35 -33.65 -6.01
C ASP A 75 -14.28 -34.78 -6.50
N ALA A 76 -15.09 -35.34 -5.60
CA ALA A 76 -16.02 -36.44 -5.88
C ALA A 76 -17.33 -36.02 -6.57
N ASP A 77 -17.61 -34.73 -6.70
CA ASP A 77 -18.82 -34.24 -7.38
C ASP A 77 -18.61 -34.21 -8.91
N ASP A 78 -19.27 -35.11 -9.62
CA ASP A 78 -19.20 -35.23 -11.07
C ASP A 78 -19.98 -34.13 -11.80
N ALA A 79 -20.86 -33.40 -11.12
CA ALA A 79 -21.61 -32.29 -11.70
C ALA A 79 -20.75 -31.01 -11.82
N LEU A 80 -19.62 -30.94 -11.10
CA LEU A 80 -18.73 -29.79 -11.14
C LEU A 80 -17.72 -29.91 -12.28
N ASN A 81 -17.57 -28.84 -13.06
CA ASN A 81 -16.54 -28.79 -14.07
C ASN A 81 -15.14 -28.57 -13.43
N PRO A 82 -14.03 -28.85 -14.16
CA PRO A 82 -12.67 -28.70 -13.62
C PRO A 82 -12.34 -27.28 -13.15
N ASP A 83 -12.96 -26.26 -13.75
CA ASP A 83 -12.73 -24.87 -13.38
C ASP A 83 -13.42 -24.49 -12.07
N GLN A 84 -14.66 -24.92 -11.88
CA GLN A 84 -15.43 -24.78 -10.64
C GLN A 84 -14.73 -25.49 -9.49
N LYS A 85 -14.23 -26.71 -9.70
CA LYS A 85 -13.42 -27.42 -8.69
C LYS A 85 -12.19 -26.60 -8.30
N ARG A 86 -11.44 -26.06 -9.27
CA ARG A 86 -10.27 -25.20 -8.97
C ARG A 86 -10.65 -23.93 -8.19
N ARG A 87 -11.73 -23.26 -8.59
CA ARG A 87 -12.22 -22.05 -7.89
C ARG A 87 -12.72 -22.36 -6.47
N LEU A 88 -13.42 -23.47 -6.26
CA LEU A 88 -13.83 -23.95 -4.95
C LEU A 88 -12.64 -24.29 -4.06
N HIS A 89 -11.63 -24.97 -4.58
CA HIS A 89 -10.38 -25.25 -3.86
C HIS A 89 -9.65 -23.97 -3.47
N ARG A 90 -9.60 -22.98 -4.38
CA ARG A 90 -9.02 -21.66 -4.08
C ARG A 90 -9.81 -20.95 -2.98
N LEU A 91 -11.14 -20.90 -3.07
CA LEU A 91 -12.00 -20.28 -2.06
C LEU A 91 -11.86 -20.96 -0.69
N ALA A 92 -11.84 -22.29 -0.65
CA ALA A 92 -11.64 -23.07 0.58
C ALA A 92 -10.25 -22.87 1.19
N PHE A 93 -9.21 -22.70 0.36
CA PHE A 93 -7.88 -22.35 0.81
C PHE A 93 -7.84 -20.95 1.43
N GLN A 94 -8.40 -19.95 0.74
CA GLN A 94 -8.41 -18.56 1.22
C GLN A 94 -9.25 -18.39 2.50
N ASN A 95 -10.39 -19.07 2.62
CA ASN A 95 -11.20 -19.07 3.84
C ASN A 95 -10.45 -19.65 5.03
N ARG A 96 -9.70 -20.75 4.83
CA ARG A 96 -8.85 -21.31 5.89
C ARG A 96 -7.72 -20.36 6.27
N HIS A 97 -7.07 -19.76 5.27
CA HIS A 97 -6.02 -18.77 5.54
C HIS A 97 -6.55 -17.57 6.33
N ARG A 98 -7.73 -17.04 5.98
CA ARG A 98 -8.41 -16.00 6.76
C ARG A 98 -8.69 -16.45 8.21
N GLY A 99 -9.27 -17.63 8.39
CA GLY A 99 -9.56 -18.18 9.72
C GLY A 99 -8.30 -18.43 10.56
N GLU A 100 -7.19 -18.84 9.94
CA GLU A 100 -5.89 -18.95 10.62
C GLU A 100 -5.36 -17.59 11.08
N LEU A 101 -5.48 -16.55 10.24
CA LEU A 101 -5.10 -15.19 10.60
C LEU A 101 -5.95 -14.67 11.77
N GLU A 102 -7.28 -14.86 11.70
CA GLU A 102 -8.22 -14.50 12.77
C GLU A 102 -7.88 -15.25 14.08
N SER A 103 -7.59 -16.56 14.01
CA SER A 103 -7.22 -17.37 15.19
C SER A 103 -5.92 -16.92 15.86
N ARG A 104 -5.03 -16.29 15.10
CA ARG A 104 -3.77 -15.70 15.59
C ARG A 104 -3.96 -14.28 16.14
N GLY A 105 -5.21 -13.82 16.24
CA GLY A 105 -5.55 -12.46 16.69
C GLY A 105 -5.33 -11.39 15.62
N ILE A 106 -5.06 -11.78 14.37
CA ILE A 106 -5.00 -10.86 13.23
C ILE A 106 -6.43 -10.66 12.74
N VAL A 107 -7.19 -9.86 13.50
CA VAL A 107 -8.49 -9.36 13.08
C VAL A 107 -8.27 -7.92 12.66
N VAL A 108 -8.44 -7.62 11.37
CA VAL A 108 -8.45 -6.23 10.90
C VAL A 108 -9.79 -5.65 11.29
N SER A 109 -9.87 -5.08 12.49
CA SER A 109 -11.03 -4.29 12.87
C SER A 109 -11.03 -2.99 12.05
N PRO A 110 -12.22 -2.38 11.85
CA PRO A 110 -12.31 -1.07 11.23
C PRO A 110 -11.41 -0.04 11.92
N ASP A 111 -11.33 -0.07 13.25
CA ASP A 111 -10.49 0.85 14.04
C ASP A 111 -8.99 0.68 13.77
N VAL A 112 -8.51 -0.56 13.62
CA VAL A 112 -7.11 -0.84 13.29
C VAL A 112 -6.77 -0.30 11.91
N LEU A 113 -7.66 -0.50 10.93
CA LEU A 113 -7.44 -0.02 9.58
C LEU A 113 -7.50 1.52 9.50
N ARG A 114 -8.42 2.15 10.24
CA ARG A 114 -8.51 3.61 10.37
C ARG A 114 -7.23 4.19 10.95
N GLU A 115 -6.69 3.58 12.00
CA GLU A 115 -5.46 4.05 12.63
C GLU A 115 -4.24 3.84 11.75
N ALA A 116 -4.17 2.72 11.02
CA ALA A 116 -3.12 2.49 10.02
C ALA A 116 -3.13 3.57 8.93
N VAL A 117 -4.31 3.87 8.37
CA VAL A 117 -4.45 4.95 7.37
C VAL A 117 -4.11 6.31 7.94
N ARG A 118 -4.54 6.64 9.18
CA ARG A 118 -4.18 7.90 9.84
C ARG A 118 -2.66 8.03 9.99
N ARG A 119 -1.99 6.97 10.46
CA ARG A 119 -0.53 6.91 10.63
C ARG A 119 0.20 7.07 9.31
N ASP A 120 -0.22 6.36 8.27
CA ASP A 120 0.46 6.38 6.98
C ASP A 120 0.28 7.73 6.28
N ILE A 121 -0.89 8.36 6.44
CA ILE A 121 -1.12 9.76 6.02
C ILE A 121 -0.23 10.73 6.80
N GLU A 122 -0.07 10.56 8.12
CA GLU A 122 0.86 11.38 8.90
C GLU A 122 2.31 11.22 8.41
N ALA A 123 2.75 9.99 8.12
CA ALA A 123 4.07 9.74 7.56
C ALA A 123 4.25 10.39 6.17
N LEU A 124 3.21 10.30 5.33
CA LEU A 124 3.18 10.91 4.00
C LEU A 124 3.33 12.43 4.09
N PHE A 125 2.62 13.09 5.00
CA PHE A 125 2.70 14.54 5.18
C PHE A 125 4.01 15.01 5.83
N ASN A 126 4.70 14.15 6.57
CA ASN A 126 6.01 14.44 7.15
C ASN A 126 7.19 14.06 6.23
N THR A 127 6.91 13.58 5.01
CA THR A 127 7.94 13.25 4.03
C THR A 127 7.88 14.23 2.87
N GLU A 128 9.01 14.86 2.56
CA GLU A 128 9.14 15.75 1.41
C GLU A 128 9.44 14.93 0.15
N ARG A 129 8.63 15.10 -0.90
CA ARG A 129 8.81 14.36 -2.15
C ARG A 129 10.07 14.82 -2.89
N PHE A 130 10.61 13.96 -3.76
CA PHE A 130 11.78 14.26 -4.59
C PHE A 130 11.62 15.49 -5.49
N GLU A 131 10.43 15.69 -6.09
CA GLU A 131 10.16 16.89 -6.92
C GLU A 131 9.97 18.19 -6.11
N SER A 132 10.17 18.17 -4.80
CA SER A 132 10.08 19.39 -3.99
C SER A 132 11.28 20.29 -4.29
N ALA A 133 10.98 21.49 -4.77
CA ALA A 133 11.97 22.54 -4.94
C ALA A 133 12.05 23.39 -3.65
N PRO A 134 13.26 23.64 -3.13
CA PRO A 134 13.44 24.60 -2.05
C PRO A 134 13.01 25.98 -2.52
N MET A 135 12.48 26.79 -1.59
CA MET A 135 12.31 28.22 -1.85
C MET A 135 13.68 28.86 -1.79
N LEU A 136 14.15 29.36 -2.93
CA LEU A 136 15.44 30.03 -3.05
C LEU A 136 15.21 31.50 -3.40
N SER A 137 16.03 32.38 -2.83
CA SER A 137 16.16 33.74 -3.34
C SER A 137 16.79 33.73 -4.74
N ASP A 138 16.62 34.81 -5.49
CA ASP A 138 17.18 34.93 -6.85
C ASP A 138 18.70 34.64 -6.87
N LEU A 139 19.43 35.12 -5.87
CA LEU A 139 20.87 34.89 -5.72
C LEU A 139 21.23 33.43 -5.41
N GLU A 140 20.40 32.72 -4.64
CA GLU A 140 20.61 31.31 -4.32
C GLU A 140 20.25 30.40 -5.49
N ALA A 141 19.21 30.76 -6.25
CA ALA A 141 18.83 30.07 -7.47
C ALA A 141 19.94 30.15 -8.54
N GLU A 142 20.60 31.32 -8.68
CA GLU A 142 21.74 31.50 -9.58
C GLU A 142 22.98 30.67 -9.17
N GLN A 143 23.12 30.35 -7.88
CA GLN A 143 24.24 29.57 -7.34
C GLN A 143 23.92 28.06 -7.26
N MET A 144 22.67 27.68 -7.48
CA MET A 144 22.22 26.29 -7.37
C MET A 144 22.71 25.50 -8.60
N THR A 145 23.70 24.64 -8.39
CA THR A 145 24.31 23.84 -9.46
C THR A 145 23.63 22.49 -9.68
N ASP A 146 22.82 22.04 -8.72
CA ASP A 146 22.18 20.73 -8.73
C ASP A 146 20.69 20.89 -8.35
N SER A 147 19.83 21.01 -9.37
CA SER A 147 18.38 21.03 -9.19
C SER A 147 17.85 19.61 -9.33
N PRO A 148 16.86 19.17 -8.52
CA PRO A 148 16.30 17.84 -8.64
C PRO A 148 15.81 17.60 -10.08
N THR A 149 16.18 16.43 -10.62
CA THR A 149 15.82 16.06 -11.99
C THR A 149 14.31 16.09 -12.16
N SER A 150 13.82 16.77 -13.19
CA SER A 150 12.40 16.79 -13.50
C SER A 150 11.89 15.37 -13.79
N LEU A 151 10.81 14.96 -13.13
CA LEU A 151 10.19 13.65 -13.35
C LEU A 151 9.06 13.70 -14.40
N VAL A 152 8.93 14.80 -15.16
CA VAL A 152 7.88 14.98 -16.18
C VAL A 152 7.90 13.85 -17.21
N ASP A 153 9.10 13.44 -17.65
CA ASP A 153 9.27 12.35 -18.62
C ASP A 153 9.24 10.94 -17.98
N PHE A 154 9.06 10.86 -16.65
CA PHE A 154 9.12 9.63 -15.87
C PHE A 154 7.87 9.42 -14.99
N PRO A 155 6.67 9.24 -15.59
CA PRO A 155 5.41 9.16 -14.85
C PRO A 155 5.34 8.01 -13.85
N GLU A 156 5.97 6.87 -14.16
CA GLU A 156 6.03 5.71 -13.25
C GLU A 156 6.96 5.99 -12.06
N VAL A 157 8.07 6.72 -12.27
CA VAL A 157 8.96 7.13 -11.18
C VAL A 157 8.25 8.13 -10.27
N ARG A 158 7.49 9.06 -10.86
CA ARG A 158 6.71 10.06 -10.15
C ARG A 158 5.65 9.46 -9.22
N ARG A 159 5.13 8.28 -9.55
CA ARG A 159 4.17 7.50 -8.73
C ARG A 159 4.82 6.46 -7.83
N SER A 160 6.14 6.34 -7.89
CA SER A 160 6.90 5.36 -7.10
C SER A 160 7.30 5.93 -5.74
N VAL A 161 7.85 5.07 -4.90
CA VAL A 161 8.43 5.43 -3.59
C VAL A 161 9.55 6.48 -3.69
N VAL A 162 10.17 6.66 -4.87
CA VAL A 162 11.19 7.70 -5.08
C VAL A 162 10.61 9.10 -4.88
N ASN A 163 9.35 9.30 -5.25
CA ASN A 163 8.64 10.58 -5.11
C ASN A 163 7.55 10.51 -4.02
N TYR A 164 7.72 9.62 -3.04
CA TYR A 164 6.80 9.52 -1.90
C TYR A 164 6.86 10.78 -1.06
N GLY A 165 5.70 11.28 -0.65
CA GLY A 165 5.58 12.47 0.18
C GLY A 165 4.75 13.57 -0.45
N VAL A 166 4.87 14.76 0.14
CA VAL A 166 4.14 15.98 -0.22
C VAL A 166 5.14 17.09 -0.60
N PRO A 167 4.68 18.18 -1.23
CA PRO A 167 5.53 19.34 -1.47
C PRO A 167 6.09 19.92 -0.16
N SER A 168 7.21 20.64 -0.26
CA SER A 168 7.77 21.40 0.86
C SER A 168 6.78 22.42 1.41
N PHE A 169 6.56 22.39 2.73
CA PHE A 169 5.74 23.36 3.46
C PHE A 169 6.53 24.29 4.37
N SER A 170 7.76 23.91 4.74
CA SER A 170 8.61 24.69 5.63
C SER A 170 9.12 25.96 4.94
N GLY A 171 9.22 27.05 5.70
CA GLY A 171 9.74 28.32 5.21
C GLY A 171 8.83 29.06 4.21
N ARG A 172 7.62 28.56 3.98
CA ARG A 172 6.60 29.17 3.10
C ARG A 172 5.52 29.87 3.92
N SER A 173 5.01 30.97 3.40
CA SER A 173 3.84 31.65 3.95
C SER A 173 2.56 30.95 3.50
N SER A 174 1.48 31.10 4.28
CA SER A 174 0.14 30.70 3.85
C SER A 174 -0.30 31.38 2.55
N ARG A 175 0.27 32.54 2.20
CA ARG A 175 -0.04 33.24 0.95
C ARG A 175 0.61 32.64 -0.29
N ASP A 176 1.63 31.80 -0.11
CA ASP A 176 2.38 31.19 -1.22
C ASP A 176 1.64 29.98 -1.81
N PHE A 177 0.54 29.54 -1.19
CA PHE A 177 -0.24 28.40 -1.63
C PHE A 177 -1.60 28.83 -2.19
N ASP A 178 -1.89 28.37 -3.40
CA ASP A 178 -3.27 28.32 -3.89
C ASP A 178 -3.96 27.09 -3.28
N ARG A 179 -4.99 27.34 -2.47
CA ARG A 179 -5.75 26.29 -1.76
C ARG A 179 -6.33 25.24 -2.71
N ASP A 180 -6.79 25.64 -3.88
CA ASP A 180 -7.50 24.77 -4.82
C ASP A 180 -6.50 23.94 -5.63
N VAL A 181 -5.34 24.52 -5.96
CA VAL A 181 -4.21 23.79 -6.55
C VAL A 181 -3.67 22.76 -5.56
N LEU A 182 -3.40 23.18 -4.32
CA LEU A 182 -2.85 22.31 -3.29
C LEU A 182 -3.81 21.18 -2.92
N ALA A 183 -5.11 21.44 -2.84
CA ALA A 183 -6.12 20.40 -2.60
C ALA A 183 -6.13 19.33 -3.71
N ARG A 184 -6.02 19.75 -4.98
CA ARG A 184 -5.95 18.81 -6.12
C ARG A 184 -4.67 17.99 -6.09
N GLU A 185 -3.55 18.64 -5.76
CA GLU A 185 -2.25 17.97 -5.65
C GLU A 185 -2.23 16.92 -4.55
N ILE A 186 -2.67 17.29 -3.33
CA ILE A 186 -2.79 16.34 -2.20
C ILE A 186 -3.73 15.18 -2.57
N ARG A 187 -4.85 15.45 -3.25
CA ARG A 187 -5.76 14.38 -3.70
C ARG A 187 -5.06 13.39 -4.62
N ALA A 188 -4.22 13.85 -5.55
CA ALA A 188 -3.45 12.99 -6.44
C ALA A 188 -2.38 12.17 -5.70
N VAL A 189 -1.72 12.78 -4.71
CA VAL A 189 -0.77 12.09 -3.82
C VAL A 189 -1.48 11.00 -3.02
N LEU A 190 -2.62 11.29 -2.40
CA LEU A 190 -3.41 10.30 -1.66
C LEU A 190 -3.90 9.16 -2.56
N ALA A 191 -4.37 9.46 -3.78
CA ALA A 191 -4.78 8.42 -4.73
C ALA A 191 -3.63 7.48 -5.12
N THR A 192 -2.39 7.97 -5.07
CA THR A 192 -1.19 7.20 -5.43
C THR A 192 -0.67 6.38 -4.25
N PHE A 193 -0.58 7.00 -3.07
CA PHE A 193 0.11 6.41 -1.91
C PHE A 193 -0.83 5.88 -0.83
N GLU A 194 -2.13 6.14 -0.91
CA GLU A 194 -3.16 5.62 0.00
C GLU A 194 -4.31 4.91 -0.75
N PRO A 195 -4.04 3.78 -1.41
CA PRO A 195 -5.05 3.06 -2.22
C PRO A 195 -6.20 2.47 -1.39
N ARG A 196 -6.06 2.40 -0.05
CA ARG A 196 -7.12 2.00 0.88
C ARG A 196 -8.27 3.02 0.91
N LEU A 197 -8.02 4.27 0.51
CA LEU A 197 -9.04 5.30 0.35
C LEU A 197 -9.65 5.23 -1.04
N LYS A 198 -10.98 5.20 -1.12
CA LYS A 198 -11.69 5.23 -2.40
C LYS A 198 -11.51 6.60 -3.07
N GLU A 199 -10.74 6.64 -4.16
CA GLU A 199 -10.39 7.86 -4.89
C GLU A 199 -11.63 8.70 -5.27
N SER A 200 -12.68 8.05 -5.78
CA SER A 200 -13.91 8.74 -6.21
C SER A 200 -14.69 9.37 -5.05
N ALA A 201 -14.46 8.91 -3.82
CA ALA A 201 -15.15 9.36 -2.61
C ALA A 201 -14.21 10.11 -1.64
N THR A 202 -13.00 10.44 -2.07
CA THR A 202 -12.02 11.22 -1.31
C THR A 202 -12.10 12.69 -1.71
N LYS A 203 -12.35 13.57 -0.74
CA LYS A 203 -12.40 15.02 -0.88
C LYS A 203 -11.37 15.65 0.05
N VAL A 204 -10.59 16.58 -0.50
CA VAL A 204 -9.58 17.33 0.24
C VAL A 204 -9.99 18.80 0.28
N THR A 205 -9.96 19.40 1.46
CA THR A 205 -10.23 20.83 1.67
C THR A 205 -9.04 21.44 2.37
N VAL A 206 -8.51 22.54 1.84
CA VAL A 206 -7.35 23.25 2.40
C VAL A 206 -7.79 24.57 3.00
N ASN A 207 -7.47 24.77 4.28
CA ASN A 207 -7.74 25.98 5.03
C ASN A 207 -6.41 26.62 5.46
N LEU A 208 -6.17 27.82 4.95
CA LEU A 208 -4.97 28.60 5.21
C LEU A 208 -5.29 29.57 6.36
N GLY A 209 -4.67 29.38 7.52
CA GLY A 209 -4.89 30.23 8.69
C GLY A 209 -3.65 31.06 9.03
N ASP A 210 -3.80 32.37 9.18
CA ASP A 210 -2.68 33.31 9.40
C ASP A 210 -1.86 33.04 10.68
N LYS A 211 -2.41 32.34 11.68
CA LYS A 211 -1.78 32.12 13.00
C LYS A 211 -1.58 30.65 13.39
N THR A 212 -2.16 29.70 12.66
CA THR A 212 -2.21 28.28 13.06
C THR A 212 -1.58 27.33 12.05
N GLY A 213 -0.88 27.87 11.05
CA GLY A 213 -0.34 27.10 9.95
C GLY A 213 -1.41 26.62 8.97
N LEU A 214 -1.04 25.61 8.17
CA LEU A 214 -1.86 25.04 7.11
C LEU A 214 -2.71 23.89 7.66
N LYS A 215 -4.02 23.90 7.37
CA LYS A 215 -4.94 22.84 7.79
C LYS A 215 -5.51 22.16 6.55
N ILE A 216 -5.46 20.84 6.54
CA ILE A 216 -5.97 20.00 5.46
C ILE A 216 -7.01 19.08 6.05
N GLU A 217 -8.23 19.13 5.53
CA GLU A 217 -9.33 18.24 5.89
C GLU A 217 -9.50 17.22 4.77
N ILE A 218 -9.54 15.93 5.15
CA ILE A 218 -9.67 14.80 4.22
C ILE A 218 -10.95 14.05 4.61
N ASP A 219 -11.97 14.14 3.76
CA ASP A 219 -13.17 13.33 3.85
C ASP A 219 -13.03 12.15 2.89
N ALA A 220 -13.01 10.91 3.38
CA ALA A 220 -12.79 9.75 2.54
C ALA A 220 -13.70 8.57 2.90
N VAL A 221 -13.73 7.57 2.01
CA VAL A 221 -14.32 6.26 2.27
C VAL A 221 -13.20 5.24 2.27
N LEU A 222 -13.05 4.56 3.40
CA LEU A 222 -12.10 3.47 3.59
C LEU A 222 -12.67 2.19 2.97
N ILE A 223 -11.92 1.59 2.05
CA ILE A 223 -12.27 0.33 1.41
C ILE A 223 -11.94 -0.79 2.38
N MET A 224 -12.97 -1.48 2.86
CA MET A 224 -12.85 -2.66 3.72
C MET A 224 -14.05 -3.59 3.52
N THR A 225 -13.88 -4.86 3.85
CA THR A 225 -14.95 -5.87 3.89
C THR A 225 -15.47 -5.98 5.34
N PRO A 226 -16.79 -6.17 5.56
CA PRO A 226 -17.87 -6.30 4.57
C PRO A 226 -18.47 -4.97 4.10
N THR A 227 -18.25 -3.88 4.84
CA THR A 227 -18.88 -2.58 4.56
C THR A 227 -17.85 -1.46 4.54
N PRO A 228 -17.79 -0.65 3.47
CA PRO A 228 -16.95 0.55 3.43
C PRO A 228 -17.33 1.53 4.54
N GLU A 229 -16.33 2.21 5.10
CA GLU A 229 -16.54 3.13 6.21
C GLU A 229 -16.18 4.57 5.84
N ARG A 230 -16.98 5.54 6.30
CA ARG A 230 -16.65 6.95 6.19
C ARG A 230 -15.64 7.33 7.27
N MET A 231 -14.60 8.05 6.87
CA MET A 231 -13.66 8.63 7.82
C MET A 231 -13.34 10.08 7.45
N ARG A 232 -13.09 10.88 8.49
CA ARG A 232 -12.61 12.25 8.35
C ARG A 232 -11.31 12.41 9.09
N LEU A 233 -10.31 12.93 8.40
CA LEU A 233 -9.01 13.24 8.95
C LEU A 233 -8.76 14.73 8.85
N ARG A 234 -8.01 15.23 9.82
CA ARG A 234 -7.49 16.58 9.81
C ARG A 234 -5.99 16.53 9.99
N THR A 235 -5.27 17.08 9.02
CA THR A 235 -3.83 17.26 9.08
C THR A 235 -3.54 18.73 9.36
N THR A 236 -2.81 19.03 10.45
CA THR A 236 -2.32 20.38 10.73
C THR A 236 -0.82 20.41 10.50
N ILE A 237 -0.35 21.35 9.68
CA ILE A 237 1.06 21.51 9.31
C ILE A 237 1.57 22.84 9.86
N ASN A 238 2.68 22.78 10.58
CA ASN A 238 3.40 23.96 11.01
C ASN A 238 4.35 24.42 9.90
N LEU A 239 4.15 25.64 9.39
CA LEU A 239 4.93 26.20 8.29
C LEU A 239 6.35 26.62 8.72
N ASP A 240 6.63 26.73 10.02
CA ASP A 240 7.95 27.08 10.53
C ASP A 240 8.92 25.88 10.45
N ASN A 241 8.44 24.67 10.71
CA ASN A 241 9.27 23.46 10.80
C ASN A 241 8.84 22.31 9.87
N GLY A 242 7.74 22.47 9.13
CA GLY A 242 7.21 21.46 8.21
C GLY A 242 6.53 20.27 8.89
N LEU A 243 6.45 20.21 10.22
CA LEU A 243 5.87 19.06 10.92
C LEU A 243 4.35 19.01 10.74
N ALA A 244 3.88 17.84 10.34
CA ALA A 244 2.47 17.53 10.16
C ALA A 244 1.96 16.62 11.27
N ARG A 245 0.74 16.89 11.76
CA ARG A 245 0.03 16.03 12.71
C ARG A 245 -1.35 15.70 12.18
N THR A 246 -1.70 14.42 12.16
CA THR A 246 -2.97 13.93 11.62
C THR A 246 -3.84 13.37 12.74
N GLU A 247 -5.06 13.89 12.86
CA GLU A 247 -6.06 13.49 13.86
C GLU A 247 -7.38 13.10 13.19
N PHE A 248 -8.17 12.25 13.86
CA PHE A 248 -9.54 11.98 13.44
C PHE A 248 -10.43 13.18 13.74
N ARG A 249 -11.40 13.42 12.87
CA ARG A 249 -12.48 14.37 13.13
C ARG A 249 -13.78 13.58 13.34
N GLU A 250 -14.56 13.96 14.34
CA GLU A 250 -15.92 13.46 14.52
C GLU A 250 -16.79 13.78 13.28
N ALA A 251 -17.67 12.84 12.93
CA ALA A 251 -18.53 12.88 11.76
C ALA A 251 -19.72 13.84 11.92
#